data_AF-A0A3D0GX24-F1
#
_entry.id   AF-A0A3D0GX24-F1
#
_cell.length_a   1.000
_cell.length_b   1.000
_cell.length_c   1.000
_cell.angle_alpha   90.00
_cell.angle_beta   90.00
_cell.angle_gamma   90.00
#
_symmetry.space_group_name_H-M   'P 1'
#
loop_
_entity.id
_entity.type
_entity.pdbx_description
1 polymer ?
#
loop_
_entity_poly.entity_id
_entity_poly.type
_entity_poly.pdbx_seq_one_letter_code
_entity_poly.pdbx_strand_id
1 'polypeptide(L)'
;FGDVEPSVMSNAILYLKVTSLSYPFLGLYNVGAAIFRSNGNSKISLNISIIMNVINIIGNAIFVIGLHKSVFGVALATDISRVAAGLIMTVCVVSSKNPIRLDELKMLLPDMAYIRKILFIGIPSGIENGLFQVGKIMVVSMVASMGTTATAANAVGFTIIDFANIPGSAMGLALITVVGRCMGAKRSDEAVSYTKKMIRWAYYGDWICNTILFFICPYIALAFNLTSGGKKILITV
;
A
#
# COMPACT_ATOMS: atom_id res chain seq x y z
N PHE A 1 -6.14 -24.10 -3.71
CA PHE A 1 -6.87 -23.34 -4.75
C PHE A 1 -6.96 -24.23 -5.99
N GLY A 2 -8.11 -24.85 -6.25
CA GLY A 2 -8.27 -25.83 -7.34
C GLY A 2 -9.67 -25.82 -7.95
N ASP A 3 -10.70 -25.60 -7.13
CA ASP A 3 -12.10 -25.41 -7.57
C ASP A 3 -12.58 -23.98 -7.27
N VAL A 4 -12.02 -22.98 -7.96
CA VAL A 4 -12.62 -21.64 -7.94
C VAL A 4 -13.71 -21.59 -9.00
N GLU A 5 -14.90 -21.17 -8.61
CA GLU A 5 -16.04 -21.08 -9.53
C GLU A 5 -15.65 -20.28 -10.80
N PRO A 6 -15.99 -20.75 -12.02
CA PRO A 6 -15.55 -20.11 -13.26
C PRO A 6 -15.92 -18.62 -13.35
N SER A 7 -17.05 -18.25 -12.75
CA SER A 7 -17.52 -16.86 -12.63
C SER A 7 -16.55 -15.98 -11.81
N VAL A 8 -16.03 -16.51 -10.70
CA VAL A 8 -15.06 -15.82 -9.83
C VAL A 8 -13.71 -15.69 -10.52
N MET A 9 -13.24 -16.74 -11.19
CA MET A 9 -11.99 -16.70 -11.96
C MET A 9 -12.05 -15.67 -13.10
N SER A 10 -13.16 -15.66 -13.85
CA SER A 10 -13.39 -14.69 -14.92
C SER A 10 -13.36 -13.25 -14.40
N ASN A 11 -14.03 -13.01 -13.26
CA ASN A 11 -14.01 -11.71 -12.58
C ASN A 11 -12.62 -11.29 -12.11
N ALA A 12 -11.83 -12.21 -11.54
CA ALA A 12 -10.46 -11.94 -11.11
C ALA A 12 -9.54 -11.56 -12.28
N ILE A 13 -9.63 -12.29 -13.39
CA ILE A 13 -8.88 -12.00 -14.62
C ILE A 13 -9.28 -10.64 -15.18
N LEU A 14 -10.59 -10.35 -15.24
CA LEU A 14 -11.09 -9.05 -15.71
C LEU A 14 -10.54 -7.90 -14.86
N TYR A 15 -10.62 -8.03 -13.52
CA TYR A 15 -10.11 -7.04 -12.59
C TYR A 15 -8.61 -6.79 -12.78
N LEU A 16 -7.81 -7.86 -12.85
CA LEU A 16 -6.36 -7.76 -13.04
C LEU A 16 -6.00 -7.12 -14.38
N LYS A 17 -6.65 -7.51 -15.47
CA LYS A 17 -6.43 -6.91 -16.80
C LYS A 17 -6.70 -5.42 -16.78
N VAL A 18 -7.87 -5.00 -16.28
CA VAL A 18 -8.24 -3.58 -16.26
C VAL A 18 -7.30 -2.78 -15.36
N THR A 19 -7.09 -3.22 -14.11
CA THR A 19 -6.26 -2.47 -13.15
C THR A 19 -4.77 -2.43 -13.49
N SER A 20 -4.28 -3.34 -14.33
CA SER A 20 -2.89 -3.33 -14.77
C SER A 20 -2.50 -2.07 -15.57
N LEU A 21 -3.47 -1.41 -16.22
CA LEU A 21 -3.24 -0.18 -16.98
C LEU A 21 -2.85 1.00 -16.09
N SER A 22 -3.34 1.06 -14.84
CA SER A 22 -2.98 2.12 -13.90
C SER A 22 -1.67 1.90 -13.14
N TYR A 23 -1.01 0.75 -13.22
CA TYR A 23 0.23 0.51 -12.46
C TYR A 23 1.38 1.48 -12.77
N PRO A 24 1.62 1.90 -14.03
CA PRO A 24 2.59 2.96 -14.32
C PRO A 24 2.25 4.28 -13.62
N PHE A 25 0.98 4.67 -13.57
CA PHE A 25 0.52 5.91 -12.92
C PHE A 25 0.61 5.83 -11.39
N LEU A 26 0.35 4.65 -10.82
CA LEU A 26 0.59 4.39 -9.41
C LEU A 26 2.09 4.50 -9.08
N GLY A 27 2.96 4.03 -9.97
CA GLY A 27 4.41 4.25 -9.90
C GLY A 27 4.77 5.73 -9.90
N LEU A 28 4.23 6.52 -10.84
CA LEU A 28 4.44 7.98 -10.91
C LEU A 28 3.99 8.68 -9.62
N TYR A 29 2.82 8.31 -9.08
CA TYR A 29 2.35 8.82 -7.80
C TYR A 29 3.33 8.50 -6.67
N ASN A 30 3.80 7.25 -6.55
CA ASN A 30 4.71 6.83 -5.49
C ASN A 30 6.09 7.51 -5.58
N VAL A 31 6.62 7.68 -6.78
CA VAL A 31 7.88 8.40 -7.01
C VAL A 31 7.73 9.88 -6.64
N GLY A 32 6.69 10.57 -7.12
CA GLY A 32 6.45 11.96 -6.76
C GLY A 32 6.18 12.16 -5.25
N ALA A 33 5.45 11.23 -4.64
CA ALA A 33 5.25 11.20 -3.20
C ALA A 33 6.58 11.08 -2.44
N ALA A 34 7.51 10.24 -2.91
CA ALA A 34 8.84 10.11 -2.33
C ALA A 34 9.66 11.41 -2.45
N ILE A 35 9.61 12.10 -3.60
CA ILE A 35 10.27 13.40 -3.83
C ILE A 35 9.75 14.47 -2.84
N PHE A 36 8.44 14.60 -2.71
CA PHE A 36 7.87 15.59 -1.79
C PHE A 36 8.14 15.26 -0.32
N ARG A 37 8.11 13.98 0.05
CA ARG A 37 8.53 13.53 1.38
C ARG A 37 10.00 13.83 1.62
N SER A 38 10.89 13.58 0.65
CA SER A 38 12.32 13.91 0.74
C SER A 38 12.61 15.40 0.70
N ASN A 39 11.65 16.26 0.38
CA ASN A 39 11.74 17.72 0.53
C ASN A 39 11.05 18.26 1.79
N GLY A 40 10.31 17.41 2.52
CA GLY A 40 9.72 17.74 3.82
C GLY A 40 8.31 18.29 3.68
N ASN A 41 7.80 18.27 2.46
CA ASN A 41 6.46 18.68 2.11
C ASN A 41 5.56 17.46 1.88
N SER A 42 5.39 16.65 2.93
CA SER A 42 4.51 15.47 2.90
C SER A 42 3.03 15.81 2.69
N LYS A 43 2.64 17.07 2.94
CA LYS A 43 1.26 17.56 2.76
C LYS A 43 0.76 17.40 1.33
N ILE A 44 1.62 17.63 0.33
CA ILE A 44 1.25 17.46 -1.08
C ILE A 44 0.90 15.99 -1.37
N SER A 45 1.75 15.06 -0.95
CA SER A 45 1.50 13.62 -1.11
C SER A 45 0.21 13.19 -0.41
N LEU A 46 -0.05 13.71 0.80
CA LEU A 46 -1.26 13.41 1.54
C LEU A 46 -2.52 13.92 0.81
N ASN A 47 -2.51 15.18 0.38
CA ASN A 47 -3.66 15.78 -0.30
C ASN A 47 -3.98 15.06 -1.61
N ILE A 48 -2.97 14.68 -2.39
CA ILE A 48 -3.18 13.90 -3.63
C ILE A 48 -3.72 12.51 -3.31
N SER A 49 -3.24 11.86 -2.23
CA SER A 49 -3.79 10.58 -1.77
C SER A 49 -5.27 10.68 -1.39
N ILE A 50 -5.65 11.76 -0.70
CA ILE A 50 -7.06 12.01 -0.34
C ILE A 50 -7.90 12.19 -1.60
N ILE A 51 -7.45 13.01 -2.55
CA ILE A 51 -8.14 13.21 -3.83
C ILE A 51 -8.29 11.88 -4.58
N MET A 52 -7.23 11.07 -4.63
CA MET A 52 -7.24 9.74 -5.24
C MET A 52 -8.33 8.86 -4.61
N ASN A 53 -8.40 8.79 -3.29
CA ASN A 53 -9.41 7.99 -2.58
C ASN A 53 -10.83 8.55 -2.77
N VAL A 54 -11.00 9.87 -2.76
CA VAL A 54 -12.30 10.51 -3.02
C VAL A 54 -12.79 10.19 -4.43
N ILE A 55 -11.94 10.32 -5.45
CA ILE A 55 -12.28 9.94 -6.84
C ILE A 55 -12.62 8.46 -6.90
N ASN A 56 -11.91 7.60 -6.16
CA ASN A 56 -12.19 6.16 -6.12
C ASN A 56 -13.57 5.87 -5.52
N ILE A 57 -13.90 6.49 -4.39
CA ILE A 57 -15.20 6.31 -3.71
C ILE A 57 -16.35 6.81 -4.59
N ILE A 58 -16.22 8.00 -5.17
CA ILE A 58 -17.23 8.56 -6.08
C ILE A 58 -17.35 7.69 -7.33
N GLY A 59 -16.24 7.24 -7.91
CA GLY A 59 -16.22 6.33 -9.04
C GLY A 59 -16.93 5.02 -8.72
N ASN A 60 -16.67 4.41 -7.56
CA ASN A 60 -17.37 3.22 -7.11
C ASN A 60 -18.88 3.46 -7.00
N ALA A 61 -19.31 4.59 -6.41
CA ALA A 61 -20.73 4.92 -6.34
C ALA A 61 -21.37 5.05 -7.74
N ILE A 62 -20.69 5.70 -8.70
CA ILE A 62 -21.22 5.86 -10.06
C ILE A 62 -21.24 4.55 -10.83
N PHE A 63 -20.11 3.83 -10.89
CA PHE A 63 -19.98 2.65 -11.74
C PHE A 63 -20.65 1.40 -11.15
N VAL A 64 -20.58 1.22 -9.83
CA VAL A 64 -21.14 0.04 -9.16
C VAL A 64 -22.62 0.26 -8.83
N ILE A 65 -22.97 1.37 -8.19
CA ILE A 65 -24.37 1.62 -7.75
C ILE A 65 -25.20 2.20 -8.89
N GLY A 66 -24.70 3.20 -9.62
CA GLY A 66 -25.45 3.84 -10.70
C GLY A 66 -25.55 2.95 -11.96
N LEU A 67 -24.42 2.51 -12.49
CA LEU A 67 -24.34 1.78 -13.75
C LEU A 67 -24.42 0.25 -13.60
N HIS A 68 -24.53 -0.26 -12.37
CA HIS A 68 -24.61 -1.70 -12.06
C HIS A 68 -23.50 -2.54 -12.71
N LYS A 69 -22.34 -1.92 -12.99
CA LYS A 69 -21.15 -2.61 -13.47
C LYS A 69 -20.46 -3.16 -12.23
N SER A 70 -20.55 -4.48 -12.03
CA SER A 70 -19.97 -5.23 -10.90
C SER A 70 -18.44 -5.07 -10.80
N VAL A 71 -17.67 -6.13 -11.03
CA VAL A 71 -16.20 -6.10 -10.87
C VAL A 71 -15.52 -5.13 -11.84
N PHE A 72 -16.07 -4.97 -13.04
CA PHE A 72 -15.58 -3.99 -14.01
C PHE A 72 -15.70 -2.54 -13.50
N GLY A 73 -16.80 -2.20 -12.82
CA GLY A 73 -17.00 -0.84 -12.30
C GLY A 73 -16.00 -0.49 -11.20
N VAL A 74 -15.73 -1.44 -10.31
CA VAL A 74 -14.72 -1.30 -9.25
C VAL A 74 -13.31 -1.13 -9.85
N ALA A 75 -12.97 -1.95 -10.85
CA ALA A 75 -11.69 -1.86 -11.54
C ALA A 75 -11.52 -0.50 -12.24
N LEU A 76 -12.55 -0.01 -12.93
CA LEU A 76 -12.52 1.25 -13.67
C LEU A 76 -12.45 2.48 -12.74
N ALA A 77 -13.19 2.47 -11.62
CA ALA A 77 -13.06 3.50 -10.58
C ALA A 77 -11.63 3.58 -10.02
N THR A 78 -11.02 2.42 -9.81
CA THR A 78 -9.63 2.29 -9.35
C THR A 78 -8.63 2.79 -10.38
N ASP A 79 -8.85 2.48 -11.64
CA ASP A 79 -7.97 2.92 -12.72
C ASP A 79 -8.01 4.45 -12.88
N ILE A 80 -9.20 5.03 -12.96
CA ILE A 80 -9.40 6.49 -13.10
C ILE A 80 -8.79 7.26 -11.93
N SER A 81 -9.01 6.79 -10.69
CA SER A 81 -8.45 7.44 -9.51
C SER A 81 -6.93 7.43 -9.49
N ARG A 82 -6.30 6.29 -9.81
CA ARG A 82 -4.84 6.18 -9.89
C ARG A 82 -4.24 6.98 -11.03
N VAL A 83 -4.87 6.99 -12.20
CA VAL A 83 -4.45 7.80 -13.35
C VAL A 83 -4.51 9.29 -13.01
N ALA A 84 -5.63 9.76 -12.44
CA ALA A 84 -5.78 11.14 -12.00
C ALA A 84 -4.71 11.52 -10.97
N ALA A 85 -4.48 10.68 -9.97
CA ALA A 85 -3.45 10.91 -8.94
C ALA A 85 -2.03 10.98 -9.52
N GLY A 86 -1.69 10.06 -10.44
CA GLY A 86 -0.40 10.04 -11.13
C GLY A 86 -0.17 11.29 -11.98
N LEU A 87 -1.18 11.74 -12.72
CA LEU A 87 -1.12 12.96 -13.53
C LEU A 87 -0.99 14.21 -12.66
N ILE A 88 -1.82 14.36 -11.63
CA ILE A 88 -1.76 15.50 -10.68
C ILE A 88 -0.40 15.54 -10.00
N MET A 89 0.12 14.38 -9.57
CA MET A 89 1.44 14.30 -8.96
C MET A 89 2.54 14.73 -9.93
N THR A 90 2.49 14.26 -11.18
CA THR A 90 3.49 14.62 -12.21
C THR A 90 3.49 16.14 -12.46
N VAL A 91 2.32 16.76 -12.59
CA VAL A 91 2.19 18.22 -12.72
C VAL A 91 2.76 18.94 -11.49
N CYS A 92 2.51 18.43 -10.30
CA CYS A 92 3.01 19.03 -9.07
C CYS A 92 4.53 18.95 -8.96
N VAL A 93 5.13 17.82 -9.35
CA VAL A 93 6.59 17.62 -9.36
C VAL A 93 7.27 18.57 -10.34
N VAL A 94 6.70 18.77 -11.53
CA VAL A 94 7.23 19.64 -12.59
C VAL A 94 6.95 21.14 -12.33
N SER A 95 6.01 21.46 -11.44
CA SER A 95 5.63 22.85 -11.15
C SER A 95 6.78 23.66 -10.53
N SER A 96 6.87 24.94 -10.92
CA SER A 96 7.90 25.91 -10.50
C SER A 96 7.96 26.19 -8.97
N LYS A 97 7.03 25.66 -8.17
CA LYS A 97 7.01 25.79 -6.71
C LYS A 97 7.81 24.69 -5.99
N ASN A 98 8.33 23.69 -6.72
CA ASN A 98 9.13 22.62 -6.14
C ASN A 98 10.63 23.00 -6.19
N PRO A 99 11.38 22.92 -5.07
CA PRO A 99 12.82 23.23 -5.06
C PRO A 99 13.68 22.29 -5.90
N ILE A 100 13.13 21.14 -6.33
CA ILE A 100 13.74 20.24 -7.31
C ILE A 100 13.02 20.48 -8.63
N ARG A 101 13.40 21.55 -9.33
CA ARG A 101 12.79 21.92 -10.59
C ARG A 101 13.40 21.07 -11.70
N LEU A 102 12.54 20.48 -12.55
CA LEU A 102 12.96 19.98 -13.86
C LEU A 102 13.00 21.21 -14.78
N ASP A 103 14.13 21.92 -14.79
CA ASP A 103 14.27 23.16 -15.57
C ASP A 103 14.23 22.92 -17.09
N GLU A 104 14.53 21.71 -17.55
CA GLU A 104 14.50 21.35 -18.98
C GLU A 104 13.77 20.03 -19.24
N LEU A 105 12.88 20.01 -20.24
CA LEU A 105 12.26 18.77 -20.76
C LEU A 105 13.30 17.74 -21.24
N LYS A 106 14.54 18.17 -21.55
CA LYS A 106 15.66 17.26 -21.87
C LYS A 106 16.08 16.38 -20.68
N MET A 107 15.82 16.78 -19.44
CA MET A 107 16.07 15.94 -18.25
C MET A 107 15.10 14.76 -18.13
N LEU A 108 14.03 14.72 -18.94
CA LEU A 108 13.13 13.57 -19.05
C LEU A 108 13.64 12.51 -20.02
N LEU A 109 14.77 12.75 -20.71
CA LEU A 109 15.38 11.72 -21.56
C LEU A 109 15.82 10.53 -20.69
N PRO A 110 15.51 9.30 -21.10
CA PRO A 110 15.85 8.12 -20.32
C PRO A 110 17.36 7.93 -20.27
N ASP A 111 17.96 8.21 -19.12
CA ASP A 111 19.35 7.90 -18.85
C ASP A 111 19.48 6.44 -18.38
N MET A 112 19.99 5.59 -19.26
CA MET A 112 20.17 4.16 -18.99
C MET A 112 21.10 3.89 -17.81
N ALA A 113 22.04 4.78 -17.49
CA ALA A 113 22.91 4.62 -16.33
C ALA A 113 22.13 4.77 -15.01
N TYR A 114 21.22 5.75 -14.92
CA TYR A 114 20.35 5.90 -13.75
C TYR A 114 19.26 4.84 -13.70
N ILE A 115 18.64 4.50 -14.84
CA ILE A 115 17.62 3.44 -14.90
C ILE A 115 18.21 2.11 -14.39
N ARG A 116 19.42 1.75 -14.82
CA ARG A 116 20.09 0.52 -14.35
C ARG A 116 20.35 0.54 -12.84
N LYS A 117 20.77 1.68 -12.28
CA LYS A 117 20.96 1.82 -10.81
C LYS A 117 19.64 1.69 -10.05
N ILE A 118 18.57 2.32 -10.54
CA ILE A 118 17.24 2.23 -9.95
C ILE A 118 16.73 0.78 -10.01
N LEU A 119 16.83 0.12 -11.17
CA LEU A 119 16.41 -1.26 -11.34
C LEU A 119 17.25 -2.25 -10.51
N PHE A 120 18.54 -1.98 -10.31
CA PHE A 120 19.41 -2.82 -9.48
C PHE A 120 18.97 -2.83 -8.01
N ILE A 121 18.35 -1.77 -7.52
CA ILE A 121 17.77 -1.71 -6.16
C ILE A 121 16.31 -2.19 -6.18
N GLY A 122 15.55 -1.74 -7.17
CA GLY A 122 14.11 -2.00 -7.28
C GLY A 122 13.75 -3.45 -7.58
N ILE A 123 14.52 -4.16 -8.42
CA ILE A 123 14.25 -5.56 -8.77
C ILE A 123 14.44 -6.47 -7.55
N PRO A 124 15.58 -6.45 -6.82
CA PRO A 124 15.74 -7.25 -5.62
C PRO A 124 14.69 -6.96 -4.54
N SER A 125 14.42 -5.68 -4.26
CA SER A 125 13.38 -5.31 -3.29
C SER A 125 11.99 -5.75 -3.73
N GLY A 126 11.69 -5.69 -5.02
CA GLY A 126 10.43 -6.18 -5.58
C GLY A 126 10.29 -7.70 -5.48
N ILE A 127 11.37 -8.45 -5.74
CA ILE A 127 11.41 -9.90 -5.57
C ILE A 127 11.24 -10.29 -4.10
N GLU A 128 11.96 -9.62 -3.20
CA GLU A 128 11.83 -9.83 -1.76
C GLU A 128 10.38 -9.63 -1.30
N ASN A 129 9.77 -8.50 -1.67
CA ASN A 129 8.37 -8.23 -1.34
C ASN A 129 7.43 -9.27 -1.98
N GLY A 130 7.69 -9.68 -3.21
CA GLY A 130 6.96 -10.73 -3.90
C GLY A 130 7.03 -12.07 -3.18
N LEU A 131 8.21 -12.47 -2.70
CA LEU A 131 8.41 -13.69 -1.92
C LEU A 131 7.63 -13.66 -0.61
N PHE A 132 7.60 -12.51 0.08
CA PHE A 132 6.75 -12.33 1.27
C PHE A 132 5.27 -12.53 0.95
N GLN A 133 4.78 -11.97 -0.16
CA GLN A 133 3.38 -12.13 -0.56
C GLN A 133 3.06 -13.57 -0.98
N VAL A 134 3.98 -14.26 -1.65
CA VAL A 134 3.86 -15.69 -1.96
C VAL A 134 3.82 -16.52 -0.67
N GLY A 135 4.65 -16.20 0.33
CA GLY A 135 4.59 -16.81 1.66
C GLY A 135 3.24 -16.60 2.34
N LYS A 136 2.70 -15.37 2.30
CA LYS A 136 1.36 -15.04 2.82
C LYS A 136 0.28 -15.90 2.13
N ILE A 137 0.35 -16.06 0.81
CA ILE A 137 -0.58 -16.90 0.05
C ILE A 137 -0.46 -18.38 0.43
N MET A 138 0.76 -18.89 0.63
CA MET A 138 0.97 -20.27 1.10
C MET A 138 0.32 -20.50 2.46
N VAL A 139 0.53 -19.60 3.43
CA VAL A 139 -0.10 -19.70 4.75
C VAL A 139 -1.62 -19.69 4.63
N VAL A 140 -2.19 -18.76 3.85
CA VAL A 140 -3.64 -18.72 3.60
C VAL A 140 -4.13 -20.02 2.97
N SER A 141 -3.36 -20.61 2.04
CA SER A 141 -3.71 -21.89 1.41
C SER A 141 -3.68 -23.06 2.40
N MET A 142 -2.73 -23.07 3.33
CA MET A 142 -2.67 -24.09 4.38
C MET A 142 -3.84 -23.94 5.37
N VAL A 143 -4.19 -22.71 5.74
CA VAL A 143 -5.36 -22.48 6.60
C VAL A 143 -6.66 -22.85 5.89
N ALA A 144 -6.73 -22.63 4.57
CA ALA A 144 -7.90 -22.97 3.77
C ALA A 144 -8.22 -24.48 3.76
N SER A 145 -7.21 -25.36 3.92
CA SER A 145 -7.45 -26.80 4.02
C SER A 145 -7.98 -27.23 5.40
N MET A 146 -7.90 -26.38 6.42
CA MET A 146 -8.40 -26.64 7.77
C MET A 146 -9.91 -26.37 7.93
N GLY A 147 -10.59 -26.00 6.83
CA GLY A 147 -12.03 -25.79 6.79
C GLY A 147 -12.46 -24.32 6.83
N THR A 148 -13.74 -24.08 6.52
CA THR A 148 -14.31 -22.73 6.32
C THR A 148 -14.20 -21.83 7.54
N THR A 149 -14.34 -22.39 8.74
CA THR A 149 -14.23 -21.64 10.00
C THR A 149 -12.81 -21.09 10.23
N ALA A 150 -11.78 -21.88 9.91
CA ALA A 150 -10.39 -21.47 10.02
C ALA A 150 -10.04 -20.39 8.97
N THR A 151 -10.51 -20.56 7.73
CA THR A 151 -10.34 -19.55 6.67
C THR A 151 -10.98 -18.21 7.03
N ALA A 152 -12.21 -18.25 7.57
CA ALA A 152 -12.92 -17.04 7.99
C ALA A 152 -12.21 -16.33 9.15
N ALA A 153 -11.75 -17.09 10.16
CA ALA A 153 -10.96 -16.54 11.26
C ALA A 153 -9.66 -15.89 10.76
N ASN A 154 -8.96 -16.55 9.82
CA ASN A 154 -7.72 -16.04 9.25
C ASN A 154 -7.92 -14.78 8.40
N ALA A 155 -9.02 -14.67 7.65
CA ALA A 155 -9.34 -13.45 6.89
C ALA A 155 -9.55 -12.23 7.82
N VAL A 156 -10.27 -12.43 8.93
CA VAL A 156 -10.48 -11.38 9.94
C VAL A 156 -9.17 -11.07 10.66
N GLY A 157 -8.40 -12.10 11.04
CA GLY A 157 -7.08 -11.95 11.65
C GLY A 157 -6.12 -11.14 10.78
N PHE A 158 -6.03 -11.42 9.49
CA PHE A 158 -5.20 -10.63 8.57
C PHE A 158 -5.64 -9.17 8.48
N THR A 159 -6.94 -8.90 8.51
CA THR A 159 -7.44 -7.52 8.51
C THR A 159 -6.98 -6.79 9.77
N ILE A 160 -7.11 -7.41 10.94
CA ILE A 160 -6.66 -6.87 12.24
C ILE A 160 -5.14 -6.64 12.26
N ILE A 161 -4.36 -7.61 11.78
CA ILE A 161 -2.90 -7.53 11.69
C ILE A 161 -2.46 -6.41 10.72
N ASP A 162 -3.13 -6.27 9.57
CA ASP A 162 -2.80 -5.21 8.61
C ASP A 162 -3.03 -3.82 9.23
N PHE A 163 -4.05 -3.64 10.09
CA PHE A 163 -4.23 -2.42 10.90
C PHE A 163 -3.11 -2.22 11.93
N ALA A 164 -2.72 -3.29 12.63
CA ALA A 164 -1.64 -3.25 13.62
C ALA A 164 -0.29 -2.86 13.00
N ASN A 165 -0.06 -3.22 11.72
CA ASN A 165 1.17 -2.95 10.99
C ASN A 165 1.27 -1.55 10.38
N ILE A 166 0.21 -0.72 10.47
CA ILE A 166 0.20 0.63 9.90
C ILE A 166 1.31 1.53 10.50
N PRO A 167 1.49 1.63 11.83
CA PRO A 167 2.51 2.51 12.42
C PRO A 167 3.92 2.11 12.00
N GLY A 168 4.26 0.82 12.10
CA GLY A 168 5.52 0.27 11.61
C GLY A 168 5.77 0.59 10.13
N SER A 169 4.78 0.37 9.26
CA SER A 169 4.88 0.66 7.82
C SER A 169 5.08 2.14 7.54
N ALA A 170 4.33 3.02 8.22
CA ALA A 170 4.45 4.47 8.08
C ALA A 170 5.83 4.99 8.55
N MET A 171 6.33 4.45 9.66
CA MET A 171 7.65 4.79 10.19
C MET A 171 8.77 4.29 9.27
N GLY A 172 8.65 3.09 8.70
CA GLY A 172 9.60 2.57 7.70
C GLY A 172 9.68 3.47 6.47
N LEU A 173 8.54 3.92 5.97
CA LEU A 173 8.46 4.84 4.83
C LEU A 173 9.10 6.21 5.12
N ALA A 174 8.89 6.73 6.34
CA ALA A 174 9.53 7.95 6.80
C ALA A 174 11.05 7.78 6.99
N LEU A 175 11.48 6.63 7.51
CA LEU A 175 12.87 6.31 7.78
C LEU A 175 13.71 6.31 6.50
N ILE A 176 13.22 5.69 5.41
CA ILE A 176 13.89 5.71 4.09
C ILE A 176 14.19 7.15 3.66
N THR A 177 13.24 8.05 3.90
CA THR A 177 13.34 9.47 3.53
C THR A 177 14.40 10.19 4.38
N VAL A 178 14.38 9.98 5.70
CA VAL A 178 15.32 10.61 6.65
C VAL A 178 16.74 10.11 6.43
N VAL A 179 16.92 8.79 6.33
CA VAL A 179 18.22 8.17 6.06
C VAL A 179 18.75 8.63 4.70
N GLY A 180 17.91 8.66 3.66
CA GLY A 180 18.29 9.15 2.33
C GLY A 180 18.85 10.58 2.37
N ARG A 181 18.24 11.48 3.15
CA ARG A 181 18.76 12.84 3.34
C ARG A 181 20.07 12.87 4.11
N CYS A 182 20.16 12.17 5.23
CA CYS A 182 21.37 12.17 6.06
C CYS A 182 22.57 11.61 5.29
N MET A 183 22.36 10.52 4.56
CA MET A 183 23.40 9.92 3.70
C MET A 183 23.78 10.87 2.55
N GLY A 184 22.80 11.53 1.91
CA GLY A 184 23.06 12.54 0.88
C GLY A 184 23.86 13.75 1.39
N ALA A 185 23.66 14.13 2.66
CA ALA A 185 24.39 15.21 3.33
C ALA A 185 25.74 14.77 3.94
N LYS A 186 26.19 13.53 3.71
CA LYS A 186 27.39 12.92 4.32
C LYS A 186 27.38 12.90 5.86
N ARG A 187 26.19 12.79 6.47
CA ARG A 187 25.98 12.74 7.94
C ARG A 187 25.54 11.34 8.37
N SER A 188 26.44 10.37 8.25
CA SER A 188 26.18 8.96 8.58
C SER A 188 25.82 8.76 10.07
N ASP A 189 26.46 9.51 10.97
CA ASP A 189 26.24 9.36 12.41
C ASP A 189 24.83 9.83 12.81
N GLU A 190 24.36 10.93 12.20
CA GLU A 190 22.99 11.39 12.35
C GLU A 190 21.99 10.38 11.80
N ALA A 191 22.29 9.73 10.66
CA ALA A 191 21.43 8.69 10.08
C ALA A 191 21.19 7.53 11.06
N VAL A 192 22.25 7.05 11.72
CA VAL A 192 22.15 5.97 12.72
C VAL A 192 21.36 6.43 13.95
N SER A 193 21.61 7.65 14.43
CA SER A 193 20.90 8.22 15.59
C SER A 193 19.40 8.38 15.33
N TYR A 194 19.01 8.95 14.18
CA TYR A 194 17.61 9.09 13.79
C TYR A 194 16.94 7.74 13.59
N THR A 195 17.63 6.77 12.98
CA THR A 195 17.12 5.41 12.82
C THR A 195 16.76 4.79 14.16
N LYS A 196 17.67 4.85 15.15
CA LYS A 196 17.41 4.31 16.50
C LYS A 196 16.24 5.00 17.21
N LYS A 197 16.05 6.31 17.00
CA LYS A 197 14.93 7.07 17.58
C LYS A 197 13.61 6.69 16.90
N MET A 198 13.58 6.63 15.58
CA MET A 198 12.39 6.29 14.80
C MET A 198 11.95 4.85 15.06
N ILE A 199 12.88 3.90 15.17
CA ILE A 199 12.56 2.52 15.54
C ILE A 199 11.93 2.44 16.93
N ARG A 200 12.44 3.20 17.92
CA ARG A 200 11.81 3.26 19.25
C ARG A 200 10.38 3.79 19.18
N TRP A 201 10.14 4.86 18.42
CA TRP A 201 8.79 5.38 18.20
C TRP A 201 7.88 4.40 17.46
N ALA A 202 8.42 3.65 16.49
CA ALA A 202 7.68 2.59 15.81
C ALA A 202 7.26 1.50 16.79
N TYR A 203 8.16 1.02 17.65
CA TYR A 203 7.83 0.05 18.68
C TYR A 203 6.77 0.56 19.66
N TYR A 204 6.89 1.81 20.13
CA TYR A 204 5.86 2.38 20.99
C TYR A 204 4.50 2.48 20.28
N GLY A 205 4.50 2.92 19.02
CA GLY A 205 3.29 2.98 18.20
C GLY A 205 2.66 1.61 18.00
N ASP A 206 3.45 0.61 17.65
CA ASP A 206 2.99 -0.77 17.45
C ASP A 206 2.48 -1.39 18.76
N TRP A 207 3.13 -1.14 19.89
CA TRP A 207 2.67 -1.61 21.21
C TRP A 207 1.33 -0.97 21.59
N ILE A 208 1.18 0.33 21.39
CA ILE A 208 -0.07 1.05 21.65
C ILE A 208 -1.17 0.52 20.74
N CYS A 209 -0.92 0.40 19.44
CA CYS A 209 -1.89 -0.13 18.48
C CYS A 209 -2.29 -1.57 18.81
N ASN A 210 -1.33 -2.46 19.09
CA ASN A 210 -1.63 -3.85 19.46
C ASN A 210 -2.38 -3.95 20.78
N THR A 211 -2.05 -3.14 21.78
CA THR A 211 -2.78 -3.13 23.07
C THR A 211 -4.23 -2.70 22.86
N ILE A 212 -4.45 -1.62 22.10
CA ILE A 212 -5.80 -1.15 21.76
C ILE A 212 -6.55 -2.23 20.96
N LEU A 213 -5.91 -2.83 19.96
CA LEU A 213 -6.49 -3.90 19.17
C LEU A 213 -6.82 -5.13 20.01
N PHE A 214 -6.00 -5.50 20.99
CA PHE A 214 -6.28 -6.61 21.90
C PHE A 214 -7.59 -6.40 22.68
N PHE A 215 -7.82 -5.19 23.20
CA PHE A 215 -9.07 -4.87 23.90
C PHE A 215 -10.28 -4.72 22.96
N ILE A 216 -10.07 -4.29 21.72
CA ILE A 216 -11.14 -4.08 20.73
C ILE A 216 -11.46 -5.37 19.94
N CYS A 217 -10.53 -6.33 19.87
CA CYS A 217 -10.64 -7.58 19.13
C CYS A 217 -11.94 -8.37 19.45
N PRO A 218 -12.36 -8.52 20.73
CA PRO A 218 -13.61 -9.19 21.06
C PRO A 218 -14.84 -8.50 20.44
N TYR A 219 -14.83 -7.17 20.34
CA TYR A 219 -15.91 -6.38 19.75
C TYR A 219 -15.90 -6.43 18.23
N ILE A 220 -14.73 -6.45 17.59
CA ILE A 220 -14.59 -6.64 16.14
C ILE A 220 -15.08 -8.04 15.75
N ALA A 221 -14.73 -9.08 16.53
CA ALA A 221 -15.18 -10.45 16.30
C ALA A 221 -16.70 -10.63 16.50
N LEU A 222 -17.37 -9.72 17.20
CA LEU A 222 -18.82 -9.67 17.33
C LEU A 222 -19.49 -8.94 16.15
N ALA A 223 -18.84 -7.91 15.61
CA ALA A 223 -19.33 -7.14 14.45
C ALA A 223 -19.21 -7.90 13.13
N PHE A 224 -18.14 -8.70 12.95
CA PHE A 224 -18.07 -9.69 11.88
C PHE A 224 -18.87 -10.92 12.32
N ASN A 225 -20.04 -11.15 11.72
CA ASN A 225 -21.01 -12.23 11.99
C ASN A 225 -20.41 -13.66 11.86
N LEU A 226 -19.40 -13.98 12.67
CA LEU A 226 -18.63 -15.22 12.66
C LEU A 226 -19.42 -16.29 13.41
N THR A 227 -19.50 -17.48 12.81
CA THR A 227 -20.02 -18.70 13.46
C THR A 227 -19.28 -18.94 14.78
N SER A 228 -19.97 -19.47 15.79
CA SER A 228 -19.50 -19.63 17.18
C SER A 228 -18.13 -20.32 17.35
N GLY A 229 -17.69 -21.13 16.40
CA GLY A 229 -16.34 -21.74 16.36
C GLY A 229 -15.21 -20.78 15.96
N GLY A 230 -15.46 -19.82 15.05
CA GLY A 230 -14.44 -18.88 14.57
C GLY A 230 -14.05 -17.82 15.60
N LYS A 231 -15.02 -17.44 16.45
CA LYS A 231 -14.79 -16.53 17.59
C LYS A 231 -13.80 -17.10 18.60
N LYS A 232 -13.82 -18.42 18.83
CA LYS A 232 -12.94 -19.07 19.81
C LYS A 232 -11.49 -19.14 19.33
N ILE A 233 -11.27 -19.31 18.03
CA ILE A 233 -9.93 -19.33 17.42
C ILE A 233 -9.31 -17.92 17.44
N LEU A 234 -10.10 -16.89 17.11
CA LEU A 234 -9.62 -15.52 17.03
C LEU A 234 -9.29 -14.88 18.39
N ILE A 235 -9.88 -15.38 19.49
CA ILE A 235 -9.62 -14.92 20.86
C ILE A 235 -8.47 -15.69 21.53
N THR A 236 -8.09 -16.85 20.99
CA THR A 236 -7.04 -17.72 21.55
C THR A 236 -5.67 -17.51 20.89
N VAL A 237 -5.64 -16.88 19.71
CA VAL A 237 -4.41 -16.46 18.99
C VAL A 237 -4.08 -15.02 19.34
#